data_AF-A0A952UZV4-F1
#
_entry.id   AF-A0A952UZV4-F1
#
_cell.length_a   1.000
_cell.length_b   1.000
_cell.length_c   1.000
_cell.angle_alpha   90.00
_cell.angle_beta   90.00
_cell.angle_gamma   90.00
#
_symmetry.space_group_name_H-M   'P 1'
#
loop_
_entity.id
_entity.type
_entity.pdbx_description
1 polymer ?
#
loop_
_entity_poly.entity_id
_entity_poly.type
_entity_poly.pdbx_seq_one_letter_code
_entity_poly.pdbx_strand_id
1 'polypeptide(L)' 'MRRDTIVFEIGKAFIMSDRVWICTDVGTRTVCAVLLDDLLAAPDSGPPYSIAEHVIDRYSMEACQALR' A
#
# COMPACT_ATOMS: atom_id res chain seq x y z
N MET A 1 -20.40 14.34 -1.70
CA MET A 1 -19.28 13.85 -0.87
C MET A 1 -18.04 13.89 -1.74
N ARG A 2 -17.12 14.84 -1.54
CA ARG A 2 -15.85 14.86 -2.28
C ARG A 2 -15.01 13.71 -1.72
N ARG A 3 -14.71 12.72 -2.54
CA ARG A 3 -13.65 11.75 -2.22
C ARG A 3 -12.36 12.54 -2.32
N ASP A 4 -11.64 12.68 -1.22
CA ASP A 4 -10.29 13.21 -1.24
C ASP A 4 -9.46 12.25 -2.10
N THR A 5 -9.07 12.69 -3.30
CA THR A 5 -8.21 11.88 -4.17
C THR A 5 -6.85 11.76 -3.50
N ILE A 6 -6.47 10.53 -3.13
CA ILE A 6 -5.13 10.25 -2.63
C ILE A 6 -4.12 10.26 -3.78
N VAL A 7 -2.92 10.77 -3.50
CA VAL A 7 -1.74 10.60 -4.35
C VAL A 7 -0.87 9.51 -3.73
N PHE A 8 -0.56 8.47 -4.51
CA PHE A 8 0.36 7.41 -4.08
C PHE A 8 1.81 7.82 -4.35
N GLU A 9 2.69 7.52 -3.40
CA GLU A 9 4.12 7.79 -3.48
C GLU A 9 4.89 6.60 -2.91
N ILE A 10 5.95 6.17 -3.59
CA ILE A 10 6.81 5.06 -3.12
C ILE A 10 7.35 5.39 -1.72
N GLY A 11 7.25 4.42 -0.81
CA GLY A 11 7.64 4.53 0.59
C GLY A 11 6.62 5.21 1.50
N LYS A 12 5.52 5.76 0.97
CA LYS A 12 4.46 6.35 1.80
C LYS A 12 3.37 5.34 2.15
N ALA A 13 2.78 5.57 3.32
CA ALA A 13 1.70 4.77 3.84
C ALA A 13 0.33 5.27 3.38
N PHE A 14 -0.62 4.35 3.21
CA PHE A 14 -2.03 4.65 2.97
C PHE A 14 -2.92 3.61 3.65
N ILE A 15 -4.21 3.94 3.78
CA ILE A 15 -5.21 3.05 4.36
C ILE A 15 -6.01 2.38 3.24
N MET A 16 -6.16 1.06 3.32
CA MET A 16 -7.06 0.27 2.47
C MET A 16 -7.67 -0.86 3.31
N SER A 17 -9.00 -0.96 3.33
CA SER A 17 -9.75 -1.97 4.11
C SER A 17 -9.35 -1.98 5.60
N ASP A 18 -9.30 -0.80 6.20
CA ASP A 18 -8.94 -0.56 7.62
C ASP A 18 -7.53 -1.04 8.02
N ARG A 19 -6.65 -1.29 7.04
CA ARG A 19 -5.26 -1.66 7.25
C ARG A 19 -4.31 -0.62 6.68
N VAL A 20 -3.10 -0.56 7.24
CA VAL A 20 -2.03 0.33 6.76
C VAL A 20 -1.12 -0.42 5.80
N TRP A 21 -0.92 0.16 4.63
CA TRP A 21 -0.12 -0.38 3.54
C TRP A 21 1.01 0.58 3.21
N ILE A 22 2.18 0.04 2.86
CA ILE A 22 3.32 0.81 2.37
C ILE A 22 3.41 0.64 0.86
N CYS A 23 3.30 1.74 0.13
CA CYS A 23 3.45 1.76 -1.32
C CYS A 23 4.89 1.42 -1.71
N THR A 24 5.09 0.45 -2.59
CA THR A 24 6.42 0.00 -3.06
C THR A 24 6.66 0.37 -4.52
N ASP A 25 5.60 0.47 -5.33
CA ASP A 25 5.68 0.95 -6.72
C ASP A 25 4.40 1.68 -7.16
N VAL A 26 4.53 2.63 -8.09
CA VAL A 26 3.41 3.40 -8.64
C VAL A 26 3.40 3.30 -10.16
N GLY A 27 2.48 2.51 -10.69
CA GLY A 27 2.22 2.40 -12.12
C GLY A 27 1.13 3.38 -12.60
N THR A 28 0.93 3.43 -13.91
CA THR A 28 -0.11 4.28 -14.53
C THR A 28 -1.54 3.79 -14.27
N ARG A 29 -1.71 2.53 -13.89
CA ARG A 29 -3.02 1.88 -13.69
C ARG A 29 -3.15 1.09 -12.39
N THR A 30 -2.02 0.86 -11.71
CA THR A 30 -1.91 -0.02 -10.55
C THR A 30 -0.90 0.56 -9.58
N VAL A 31 -1.05 0.24 -8.30
CA VAL A 31 -0.07 0.51 -7.25
C VAL A 31 0.34 -0.82 -6.66
N CYS A 32 1.63 -1.02 -6.40
CA CYS A 32 2.11 -2.15 -5.62
C CYS A 32 2.34 -1.72 -4.17
N ALA A 33 1.98 -2.58 -3.22
CA ALA A 33 2.15 -2.30 -1.80
C ALA A 33 2.32 -3.56 -0.96
N VAL A 34 2.95 -3.40 0.19
CA VAL A 34 3.05 -4.42 1.24
C VAL A 34 2.24 -4.00 2.46
N LEU A 35 1.74 -4.97 3.23
CA LEU A 35 1.04 -4.69 4.49
C LEU A 35 2.06 -4.24 5.55
N LEU A 36 1.78 -3.15 6.26
CA LEU A 36 2.71 -2.62 7.27
C LEU A 36 2.96 -3.62 8.40
N ASP A 37 1.92 -4.32 8.86
CA ASP A 37 2.05 -5.33 9.93
C ASP A 37 3.00 -6.46 9.50
N ASP A 38 2.91 -6.92 8.25
CA ASP A 38 3.80 -7.96 7.72
C ASP A 38 5.24 -7.44 7.60
N LEU A 39 5.41 -6.18 7.18
CA LEU A 39 6.71 -5.51 7.11
C LEU A 39 7.36 -5.34 8.50
N LEU A 40 6.58 -5.01 9.52
CA LEU A 40 7.05 -4.87 10.90
C LEU A 40 7.26 -6.20 11.61
N ALA A 41 6.55 -7.26 11.19
CA ALA A 41 6.75 -8.63 11.65
C ALA A 41 7.93 -9.34 10.95
N ALA A 42 8.53 -8.70 9.94
CA ALA A 42 9.62 -9.24 9.15
C ALA A 42 11.07 -8.94 9.62
N PRO A 43 11.41 -8.43 10.83
CA PRO A 43 12.76 -7.98 11.13
C PRO A 43 13.82 -9.10 11.07
N ASP A 44 13.39 -10.38 11.08
CA ASP A 44 14.23 -11.58 10.90
C ASP A 44 13.78 -12.50 9.74
N SER A 45 12.79 -12.13 8.92
CA SER A 45 12.10 -13.10 8.02
C SER A 45 12.81 -13.43 6.70
N GLY A 46 13.96 -12.82 6.45
CA GLY A 46 14.77 -13.07 5.26
C GLY A 46 14.82 -11.88 4.30
N PRO A 47 15.26 -12.09 3.06
CA PRO A 47 15.50 -11.04 2.07
C PRO A 47 14.22 -10.23 1.74
N PRO A 48 14.32 -9.04 1.12
CA PRO A 48 13.16 -8.14 0.90
C PRO A 48 11.93 -8.76 0.22
N TYR A 49 12.11 -9.87 -0.50
CA TYR A 49 11.04 -10.66 -1.14
C TYR A 49 10.33 -11.66 -0.21
N SER A 50 10.60 -11.63 1.10
CA SER A 50 9.97 -12.54 2.09
C SER A 50 8.54 -12.13 2.47
N ILE A 51 8.13 -10.92 2.09
CA ILE A 51 6.79 -10.38 2.35
C ILE A 51 6.00 -10.38 1.05
N ALA A 52 4.72 -10.74 1.12
CA ALA A 52 3.84 -10.68 -0.03
C ALA A 52 3.59 -9.23 -0.45
N GLU A 53 3.92 -8.92 -1.70
CA GLU A 53 3.53 -7.68 -2.36
C GLU A 53 2.20 -7.86 -3.09
N HIS A 54 1.35 -6.85 -2.99
CA HIS A 54 0.01 -6.86 -3.57
C HIS A 54 -0.11 -5.80 -4.66
N VAL A 55 -0.69 -6.20 -5.80
CA VAL A 55 -1.08 -5.28 -6.87
C VAL A 55 -2.49 -4.77 -6.59
N ILE A 56 -2.61 -3.46 -6.41
CA ILE A 56 -3.86 -2.74 -6.16
C ILE A 56 -4.31 -2.12 -7.48
N ASP A 57 -5.46 -2.58 -7.97
CA ASP A 57 -6.04 -2.07 -9.20
C ASP A 57 -6.79 -0.75 -9.02
N ARG A 58 -7.26 -0.20 -10.14
CA ARG A 58 -8.03 1.05 -10.18
C ARG A 58 -9.26 1.03 -9.28
N TYR A 59 -10.00 -0.07 -9.21
CA TYR A 59 -11.23 -0.13 -8.44
C TYR A 59 -10.94 -0.15 -6.94
N SER A 60 -9.86 -0.82 -6.56
CA SER A 60 -9.40 -0.89 -5.18
C SER A 60 -8.81 0.45 -4.71
N MET A 61 -8.10 1.17 -5.60
CA MET A 61 -7.56 2.51 -5.32
C MET A 61 -8.66 3.54 -4.95
N GLU A 62 -9.90 3.38 -5.41
CA GLU A 62 -11.02 4.28 -5.05
C GLU A 62 -11.42 4.20 -3.57
N ALA A 63 -11.09 3.10 -2.90
CA ALA A 63 -11.35 2.89 -1.48
C ALA A 63 -10.17 3.32 -0.59
N CYS A 64 -9.04 3.70 -1.17
CA CYS A 64 -7.84 4.10 -0.43
C CYS A 64 -7.97 5.51 0.17
N GLN A 65 -7.36 5.70 1.33
CA GLN A 65 -7.32 6.98 2.03
C GLN A 65 -5.88 7.33 2.42
N ALA A 66 -5.54 8.61 2.39
CA ALA A 66 -4.24 9.06 2.88
C ALA A 66 -4.15 8.78 4.39
N LEU A 67 -3.02 8.22 4.83
CA LEU A 67 -2.71 8.15 6.25
C LEU A 67 -2.34 9.56 6.71
N ARG A 68 -3.16 10.15 7.59
CA ARG A 68 -2.96 11.50 8.13
C ARG A 68 -1.98 11.51 9.30
#